data_AF-A0A348P3S0-F1
#
_entry.id   AF-A0A348P3S0-F1
#
_cell.length_a   1.000
_cell.length_b   1.000
_cell.length_c   1.000
_cell.angle_alpha   90.00
_cell.angle_beta   90.00
_cell.angle_gamma   90.00
#
_symmetry.space_group_name_H-M   'P 1'
#
loop_
_entity.id
_entity.type
_entity.pdbx_description
1 polymer ?
#
loop_
_entity_poly.entity_id
_entity_poly.type
_entity_poly.pdbx_seq_one_letter_code
_entity_poly.pdbx_strand_id
1 'polypeptide(L)'
;MDEKTTKRRPTPTKRRTAARQTVSRSEPMSRDELRQQKYLERRRKRRRNRIIGYSVAIVALIIAAVVLSITVFFKIGNIVVTGDEVYNSETVIEASKLNIGDNMFMFSKDEVSSAVEEALPYVESLAIKRSPTGKLTFIITAAKAVMAIDRGDSYVLLSHNCKVLEDSAEAIDEGVAI
;
A
#
# COMPACT_ATOMS: atom_id res chain seq x y z
N MET A 1 -88.96 -16.65 24.16
CA MET A 1 -88.21 -15.98 23.08
C MET A 1 -87.22 -17.00 22.54
N ASP A 2 -87.71 -17.90 21.72
CA ASP A 2 -87.65 -17.86 20.23
C ASP A 2 -86.43 -18.69 19.81
N GLU A 3 -86.61 -19.98 19.49
CA GLU A 3 -87.04 -20.45 18.16
C GLU A 3 -86.20 -19.85 17.03
N LYS A 4 -85.22 -20.62 16.55
CA LYS A 4 -85.13 -21.12 15.17
C LYS A 4 -83.81 -21.86 14.96
N THR A 5 -83.85 -23.20 14.85
CA THR A 5 -83.82 -23.97 13.58
C THR A 5 -82.49 -23.77 12.82
N THR A 6 -81.72 -24.78 12.41
CA THR A 6 -82.12 -25.77 11.40
C THR A 6 -80.94 -26.73 11.10
N LYS A 7 -81.19 -28.04 11.27
CA LYS A 7 -80.84 -29.18 10.37
C LYS A 7 -79.38 -29.68 10.15
N ARG A 8 -79.35 -31.03 10.19
CA ARG A 8 -78.65 -32.02 9.32
C ARG A 8 -77.29 -32.59 9.80
N ARG A 9 -77.36 -33.77 10.46
CA ARG A 9 -76.88 -35.12 10.04
C ARG A 9 -75.71 -35.20 9.01
N PRO A 10 -74.98 -36.33 8.95
CA PRO A 10 -74.17 -37.05 9.93
C PRO A 10 -72.66 -36.97 9.59
N THR A 11 -71.76 -37.09 10.56
CA THR A 11 -70.31 -37.14 10.26
C THR A 11 -69.90 -38.55 9.79
N PRO A 12 -69.18 -38.68 8.67
CA PRO A 12 -68.81 -39.96 8.08
C PRO A 12 -67.55 -40.54 8.74
N THR A 13 -67.56 -41.87 8.91
CA THR A 13 -66.43 -42.74 9.24
C THR A 13 -65.16 -42.33 8.49
N LYS A 14 -64.08 -42.00 9.20
CA LYS A 14 -62.74 -41.97 8.60
C LYS A 14 -61.81 -42.96 9.29
N ARG A 15 -61.71 -44.09 8.59
CA ARG A 15 -60.76 -45.19 8.73
C ARG A 15 -59.41 -44.76 9.32
N ARG A 16 -58.99 -45.52 10.34
CA ARG A 16 -57.59 -45.67 10.73
C ARG A 16 -56.78 -46.07 9.49
N THR A 17 -55.96 -45.16 8.97
CA THR A 17 -54.87 -45.52 8.06
C THR A 17 -53.58 -45.00 8.64
N ALA A 18 -52.78 -45.94 9.15
CA ALA A 18 -51.38 -45.76 9.44
C ALA A 18 -50.68 -45.29 8.16
N ALA A 19 -50.34 -44.00 8.10
CA ALA A 19 -49.41 -43.48 7.11
C ALA A 19 -47.99 -43.86 7.57
N ARG A 20 -47.65 -45.09 7.18
CA ARG A 20 -46.32 -45.69 7.08
C ARG A 20 -45.28 -44.62 6.72
N GLN A 21 -44.45 -44.23 7.69
CA GLN A 21 -43.17 -43.60 7.43
C GLN A 21 -42.35 -44.55 6.56
N THR A 22 -42.29 -44.28 5.27
CA THR A 22 -41.27 -44.88 4.41
C THR A 22 -39.97 -44.18 4.75
N VAL A 23 -39.29 -44.69 5.77
CA VAL A 23 -37.85 -44.49 5.93
C VAL A 23 -37.24 -44.97 4.61
N SER A 24 -36.76 -44.06 3.78
CA SER A 24 -35.96 -44.42 2.62
C SER A 24 -34.69 -45.06 3.16
N ARG A 25 -34.73 -46.39 3.23
CA ARG A 25 -33.57 -47.22 3.54
C ARG A 25 -32.60 -47.01 2.39
N SER A 26 -31.66 -46.08 2.58
CA SER A 26 -30.51 -45.93 1.69
C SER A 26 -29.86 -47.30 1.58
N GLU A 27 -29.93 -47.92 0.41
CA GLU A 27 -29.26 -49.18 0.17
C GLU A 27 -27.76 -49.01 0.46
N PRO A 28 -27.14 -49.93 1.21
CA PRO A 28 -25.72 -49.86 1.45
C PRO A 28 -25.00 -50.03 0.10
N MET A 29 -24.33 -48.96 -0.33
CA MET A 29 -23.49 -48.91 -1.52
C MET A 29 -22.69 -50.20 -1.69
N SER A 30 -22.72 -50.77 -2.90
CA SER A 30 -21.99 -52.00 -3.20
C SER A 30 -20.48 -51.81 -2.99
N ARG A 31 -19.77 -52.86 -2.59
CA ARG A 31 -18.30 -52.81 -2.39
C ARG A 31 -17.57 -52.31 -3.64
N ASP A 32 -18.13 -52.57 -4.82
CA ASP A 32 -17.58 -52.09 -6.09
C ASP A 32 -17.89 -50.61 -6.35
N GLU A 33 -19.06 -50.11 -5.96
CA GLU A 33 -19.40 -48.68 -6.02
C GLU A 33 -18.54 -47.86 -5.05
N LEU A 34 -18.27 -48.39 -3.85
CA LEU A 34 -17.33 -47.81 -2.88
C LEU A 34 -15.89 -47.78 -3.43
N ARG A 35 -15.48 -48.81 -4.18
CA ARG A 35 -14.16 -48.85 -4.85
C ARG A 35 -14.09 -47.83 -6.00
N GLN A 36 -15.14 -47.71 -6.80
CA GLN A 36 -15.23 -46.70 -7.87
C GLN A 36 -15.25 -45.28 -7.33
N GLN A 37 -16.06 -44.98 -6.30
CA GLN A 37 -16.06 -43.67 -5.64
C GLN A 37 -14.67 -43.32 -5.11
N LYS A 38 -14.02 -44.23 -4.37
CA LYS A 38 -12.66 -44.01 -3.85
C LYS A 38 -11.63 -43.82 -4.97
N TYR A 39 -11.77 -44.51 -6.11
CA TYR A 39 -10.89 -44.33 -7.27
C TYR A 39 -11.08 -42.95 -7.93
N LEU A 40 -12.33 -42.52 -8.12
CA LEU A 40 -12.68 -41.20 -8.66
C LEU A 40 -12.26 -40.07 -7.72
N GLU A 41 -12.41 -40.22 -6.41
CA GLU A 41 -11.94 -39.28 -5.39
C GLU A 41 -10.41 -39.16 -5.38
N ARG A 42 -9.68 -40.29 -5.43
CA ARG A 42 -8.21 -40.28 -5.55
C ARG A 42 -7.76 -39.59 -6.83
N ARG A 43 -8.46 -39.80 -7.95
CA ARG A 43 -8.16 -39.17 -9.25
C ARG A 43 -8.47 -37.66 -9.24
N ARG A 44 -9.58 -37.24 -8.60
CA ARG A 44 -9.91 -35.82 -8.36
C ARG A 44 -8.89 -35.15 -7.44
N LYS A 45 -8.49 -35.79 -6.34
CA LYS A 45 -7.48 -35.27 -5.41
C LYS A 45 -6.11 -35.08 -6.08
N ARG A 46 -5.70 -36.04 -6.93
CA ARG A 46 -4.48 -35.93 -7.74
C ARG A 46 -4.56 -34.80 -8.78
N ARG A 47 -5.70 -34.62 -9.46
CA ARG A 47 -5.91 -33.48 -10.39
C ARG A 47 -5.89 -32.14 -9.66
N ARG A 48 -6.56 -32.04 -8.50
CA ARG A 48 -6.59 -30.83 -7.69
C ARG A 48 -5.19 -30.45 -7.18
N ASN A 49 -4.41 -31.42 -6.70
CA ASN A 49 -3.04 -31.16 -6.27
C ASN A 49 -2.12 -30.73 -7.43
N ARG A 50 -2.33 -31.25 -8.65
CA ARG A 50 -1.61 -30.76 -9.84
C ARG A 50 -2.01 -29.33 -10.20
N ILE A 51 -3.31 -29.01 -10.20
CA ILE A 51 -3.80 -27.65 -10.49
C ILE A 51 -3.26 -26.66 -9.45
N ILE A 52 -3.30 -27.02 -8.16
CA ILE A 52 -2.71 -26.20 -7.09
C ILE A 52 -1.20 -26.07 -7.28
N GLY A 53 -0.50 -27.14 -7.63
CA GLY A 53 0.93 -27.10 -7.93
C GLY A 53 1.27 -26.17 -9.09
N TYR A 54 0.52 -26.24 -10.19
CA TYR A 54 0.69 -25.34 -11.33
C TYR A 54 0.30 -23.90 -11.00
N SER A 55 -0.77 -23.67 -10.24
CA SER A 55 -1.14 -22.31 -9.83
C SER A 55 -0.08 -21.70 -8.92
N VAL A 56 0.49 -22.48 -7.98
CA VAL A 56 1.59 -22.01 -7.13
C VAL A 56 2.84 -21.74 -7.96
N ALA A 57 3.18 -22.60 -8.93
CA ALA A 57 4.31 -22.38 -9.82
C ALA A 57 4.14 -21.12 -10.69
N ILE A 58 2.93 -20.88 -11.21
CA ILE A 58 2.61 -19.67 -11.98
C ILE A 58 2.71 -18.42 -11.08
N VAL A 59 2.14 -18.47 -9.87
CA VAL A 59 2.25 -17.36 -8.90
C VAL A 59 3.70 -17.08 -8.55
N ALA A 60 4.50 -18.13 -8.29
CA ALA A 60 5.92 -17.98 -8.00
C ALA A 60 6.69 -17.36 -9.19
N LEU A 61 6.38 -17.75 -10.43
CA LEU A 61 6.94 -17.14 -11.63
C LEU A 61 6.56 -15.66 -11.76
N ILE A 62 5.32 -15.30 -11.48
CA ILE A 62 4.86 -13.91 -11.52
C ILE A 62 5.60 -13.09 -10.46
N ILE A 63 5.72 -13.60 -9.23
CA ILE A 63 6.47 -12.95 -8.16
C ILE A 63 7.93 -12.75 -8.58
N ALA A 64 8.57 -13.79 -9.13
CA ALA A 64 9.95 -13.71 -9.60
C ALA A 64 10.11 -12.66 -10.71
N ALA A 65 9.20 -12.62 -11.68
CA ALA A 65 9.21 -11.61 -12.75
C ALA A 65 9.05 -10.19 -12.19
N VAL A 66 8.10 -9.98 -11.28
CA VAL A 66 7.87 -8.68 -10.62
C VAL A 66 9.10 -8.24 -9.84
N VAL A 67 9.71 -9.14 -9.05
CA VAL A 67 10.93 -8.82 -8.29
C VAL A 67 12.08 -8.49 -9.24
N LEU A 68 12.25 -9.23 -10.34
CA LEU A 68 13.27 -8.93 -11.34
C LEU A 68 13.03 -7.56 -12.00
N SER A 69 11.76 -7.26 -12.31
CA SER A 69 11.39 -5.96 -12.87
C SER A 69 11.68 -4.81 -11.89
N ILE A 70 11.30 -4.97 -10.61
CA ILE A 70 11.59 -4.02 -9.52
C ILE A 70 13.10 -3.79 -9.39
N THR A 71 13.87 -4.87 -9.36
CA THR A 71 15.32 -4.81 -9.10
C THR A 71 16.16 -4.36 -10.29
N VAL A 72 15.65 -4.43 -11.52
CA VAL A 72 16.40 -3.99 -12.72
C VAL A 72 15.95 -2.61 -13.18
N PHE A 73 14.64 -2.34 -13.24
CA PHE A 73 14.11 -1.11 -13.86
C PHE A 73 13.87 0.04 -12.88
N PHE A 74 13.71 -0.25 -11.58
CA PHE A 74 13.33 0.77 -10.59
C PHE A 74 14.44 1.12 -9.60
N LYS A 75 15.69 0.89 -10.01
CA LYS A 75 16.86 1.41 -9.30
C LYS A 75 17.08 2.88 -9.64
N ILE A 76 17.65 3.61 -8.70
CA ILE A 76 18.15 4.97 -8.93
C ILE A 76 19.35 4.87 -9.87
N GLY A 77 19.18 5.29 -11.13
CA GLY A 77 20.26 5.32 -12.12
C GLY A 77 20.97 6.67 -12.18
N ASN A 78 20.23 7.76 -11.96
CA ASN A 78 20.79 9.11 -12.01
C ASN A 78 19.95 10.06 -11.14
N ILE A 79 20.62 10.93 -10.39
CA ILE A 79 20.00 11.99 -9.58
C ILE A 79 20.37 13.32 -10.23
N VAL A 80 19.37 14.14 -10.53
CA VAL A 80 19.52 15.48 -11.10
C VAL A 80 18.97 16.47 -10.08
N VAL A 81 19.79 17.43 -9.70
CA VAL A 81 19.37 18.56 -8.86
C VAL A 81 19.04 19.73 -9.78
N THR A 82 17.91 20.38 -9.53
CA THR A 82 17.38 21.50 -10.32
C THR A 82 16.74 22.52 -9.39
N GLY A 83 16.65 23.78 -9.82
CA GLY A 83 16.05 24.87 -9.04
C GLY A 83 17.10 25.89 -8.60
N ASP A 84 16.89 26.47 -7.42
CA ASP A 84 17.81 27.44 -6.85
C ASP A 84 18.98 26.73 -6.16
N GLU A 85 20.14 26.72 -6.82
CA GLU A 85 21.36 26.04 -6.38
C GLU A 85 22.12 26.86 -5.33
N VAL A 86 21.64 26.84 -4.08
CA VAL A 86 22.38 27.42 -2.93
C VAL A 86 23.50 26.49 -2.46
N TYR A 87 23.27 25.18 -2.59
CA TYR A 87 24.23 24.13 -2.23
C TYR A 87 24.67 23.36 -3.47
N ASN A 88 25.88 22.82 -3.43
CA ASN A 88 26.34 21.91 -4.47
C ASN A 88 25.41 20.68 -4.52
N SER A 89 25.12 20.22 -5.75
CA SER A 89 24.34 19.02 -6.01
C SER A 89 24.80 17.80 -5.20
N GLU A 90 26.11 17.62 -5.00
CA GLU A 90 26.69 16.54 -4.20
C GLU A 90 26.26 16.63 -2.73
N THR A 91 26.29 17.82 -2.14
CA THR A 91 25.88 18.06 -0.74
C THR A 91 24.40 17.76 -0.53
N VAL A 92 23.55 18.12 -1.50
CA VAL A 92 22.11 17.82 -1.44
C VAL A 92 21.86 16.32 -1.55
N ILE A 93 22.60 15.63 -2.42
CA ILE A 93 22.50 14.17 -2.57
C ILE A 93 22.95 13.47 -1.28
N GLU A 94 24.05 13.92 -0.68
CA GLU A 94 24.56 13.38 0.59
C GLU A 94 23.56 13.59 1.74
N ALA A 95 22.98 14.79 1.86
CA ALA A 95 21.94 15.09 2.84
C ALA A 95 20.70 14.21 2.67
N SER A 96 20.36 13.84 1.42
CA SER A 96 19.22 12.96 1.13
C SER A 96 19.45 11.50 1.54
N LYS A 97 20.71 11.10 1.79
CA LYS A 97 21.13 9.73 2.11
C LYS A 97 20.72 8.68 1.05
N LEU A 98 20.45 9.12 -0.17
CA LEU A 98 20.09 8.25 -1.28
C LEU A 98 21.32 7.94 -2.15
N ASN A 99 21.53 6.67 -2.46
CA ASN A 99 22.65 6.24 -3.30
C ASN A 99 22.18 5.77 -4.67
N ILE A 100 23.07 5.91 -5.66
CA ILE A 100 22.87 5.30 -6.98
C ILE A 100 22.81 3.77 -6.80
N GLY A 101 21.80 3.14 -7.39
CA GLY A 101 21.54 1.70 -7.27
C GLY A 101 20.50 1.33 -6.21
N ASP A 102 20.14 2.23 -5.31
CA ASP A 102 19.07 1.99 -4.34
C ASP A 102 17.70 1.88 -5.03
N ASN A 103 16.75 1.22 -4.37
CA ASN A 103 15.40 1.10 -4.89
C ASN A 103 14.61 2.39 -4.65
N MET A 104 14.19 3.04 -5.73
CA MET A 104 13.52 4.33 -5.62
C MET A 104 12.13 4.27 -4.96
N PHE A 105 11.53 3.08 -4.81
CA PHE A 105 10.20 2.90 -4.19
C PHE A 105 10.27 2.50 -2.72
N MET A 106 11.46 2.23 -2.20
CA MET A 106 11.61 1.71 -0.84
C MET A 106 11.68 2.82 0.21
N PHE A 107 11.93 4.07 -0.21
CA PHE A 107 11.95 5.23 0.67
C PHE A 107 10.72 6.12 0.47
N SER A 108 10.30 6.80 1.54
CA SER A 108 9.27 7.84 1.48
C SER A 108 9.86 9.15 0.95
N LYS A 109 9.15 9.82 0.04
CA LYS A 109 9.59 11.12 -0.48
C LYS A 109 9.61 12.18 0.61
N ASP A 110 8.57 12.20 1.44
CA ASP A 110 8.37 13.23 2.45
C ASP A 110 9.44 13.11 3.54
N GLU A 111 9.79 11.89 3.93
CA GLU A 111 10.89 11.65 4.90
C GLU A 111 12.23 12.16 4.37
N VAL A 112 12.52 11.92 3.08
CA VAL A 112 13.76 12.42 2.47
C VAL A 112 13.73 13.94 2.34
N SER A 113 12.61 14.53 1.91
CA SER A 113 12.46 15.98 1.82
C SER A 113 12.68 16.66 3.17
N SER A 114 12.02 16.18 4.23
CA SER A 114 12.21 16.72 5.58
C SER A 114 13.64 16.53 6.09
N ALA A 115 14.26 15.37 5.85
CA ALA A 115 15.65 15.14 6.26
C ALA A 115 16.62 16.11 5.58
N VAL A 116 16.41 16.44 4.31
CA VAL A 116 17.24 17.44 3.60
C VAL A 116 16.94 18.86 4.11
N GLU A 117 15.67 19.20 4.32
CA GLU A 117 15.27 20.51 4.85
C GLU A 117 15.83 20.75 6.27
N GLU A 118 15.92 19.72 7.10
CA GLU A 118 16.55 19.79 8.42
C GLU A 118 18.08 19.90 8.33
N ALA A 119 18.71 19.17 7.40
CA ALA A 119 20.16 19.16 7.24
C ALA A 119 20.69 20.45 6.58
N LEU A 120 19.89 21.08 5.71
CA LEU A 120 20.29 22.24 4.91
C LEU A 120 19.38 23.44 5.22
N PRO A 121 19.79 24.38 6.10
CA PRO A 121 18.95 25.50 6.55
C PRO A 121 18.39 26.37 5.42
N TYR A 122 19.25 26.72 4.44
CA TYR A 122 18.86 27.51 3.25
C TYR A 122 18.01 26.76 2.20
N VAL A 123 17.64 25.50 2.42
CA VAL A 123 16.62 24.82 1.60
C VAL A 123 15.26 25.04 2.25
N GLU A 124 14.36 25.75 1.56
CA GLU A 124 13.00 25.99 2.05
C GLU A 124 12.14 24.74 1.87
N SER A 125 12.17 24.17 0.68
CA SER A 125 11.48 22.92 0.38
C SER A 125 12.19 22.10 -0.69
N LEU A 126 12.08 20.78 -0.57
CA LEU A 126 12.58 19.83 -1.56
C LEU A 126 11.43 19.02 -2.19
N ALA A 127 11.23 19.16 -3.50
CA ALA A 127 10.29 18.32 -4.24
C ALA A 127 10.99 17.21 -5.03
N ILE A 128 10.54 15.96 -4.84
CA ILE A 128 11.17 14.78 -5.45
C ILE A 128 10.27 14.17 -6.54
N LYS A 129 10.73 14.24 -7.80
CA LYS A 129 10.12 13.57 -8.95
C LYS A 129 10.88 12.29 -9.31
N ARG A 130 10.13 11.22 -9.57
CA ARG A 130 10.65 9.90 -9.97
C ARG A 130 10.23 9.64 -11.41
N SER A 131 11.17 9.25 -12.27
CA SER A 131 10.87 8.76 -13.61
C SER A 131 10.84 7.22 -13.63
N PRO A 132 10.04 6.61 -14.51
CA PRO A 132 10.08 5.17 -14.74
C PRO A 132 11.39 4.69 -15.39
N THR A 133 12.23 5.62 -15.86
CA THR A 133 13.52 5.35 -16.51
C THR A 133 14.71 5.36 -15.54
N GLY A 134 14.47 5.38 -14.23
CA GLY A 134 15.55 5.38 -13.24
C GLY A 134 16.07 6.76 -12.85
N LYS A 135 15.43 7.85 -13.29
CA LYS A 135 15.88 9.22 -13.00
C LYS A 135 15.12 9.79 -11.79
N LEU A 136 15.87 10.31 -10.83
CA LEU A 136 15.37 11.13 -9.74
C LEU A 136 15.67 12.60 -10.03
N THR A 137 14.66 13.45 -9.93
CA THR A 137 14.82 14.90 -10.06
C THR A 137 14.46 15.55 -8.74
N PHE A 138 15.44 16.22 -8.15
CA PHE A 138 15.29 17.06 -6.98
C PHE A 138 15.04 18.48 -7.46
N ILE A 139 13.94 19.07 -6.99
CA ILE A 139 13.57 20.46 -7.29
C ILE A 139 13.68 21.21 -5.98
N ILE A 140 14.68 22.09 -5.88
CA ILE A 140 14.99 22.86 -4.68
C ILE A 140 14.34 24.23 -4.78
N THR A 141 13.71 24.64 -3.69
CA THR A 141 13.31 26.04 -3.46
C THR A 141 14.23 26.62 -2.39
N ALA A 142 14.97 27.67 -2.72
CA ALA A 142 15.86 28.33 -1.76
C ALA A 142 15.08 29.15 -0.74
N ALA A 143 15.50 29.07 0.52
CA ALA A 143 15.03 29.95 1.57
C ALA A 143 15.81 31.27 1.51
N LYS A 144 15.10 32.40 1.62
CA LYS A 144 15.69 33.72 1.71
C LYS A 144 15.43 34.29 3.09
N ALA A 145 16.44 34.94 3.67
CA ALA A 145 16.26 35.68 4.90
C ALA A 145 15.30 36.85 4.63
N VAL A 146 14.27 36.98 5.46
CA VAL A 146 13.28 38.08 5.40
C VAL A 146 13.20 38.79 6.75
N MET A 147 13.53 38.10 7.83
CA MET A 147 13.55 38.65 9.18
C MET A 147 14.89 38.34 9.86
N ALA A 148 15.34 39.23 10.73
CA ALA A 148 16.51 39.07 11.56
C ALA A 148 16.14 39.39 13.02
N ILE A 149 16.58 38.56 13.96
CA ILE A 149 16.44 38.86 15.39
C ILE A 149 17.78 39.33 15.92
N ASP A 150 17.81 40.52 16.48
CA ASP A 150 18.98 41.10 17.16
C ASP A 150 19.24 40.40 18.51
N ARG A 151 20.43 39.80 18.68
CA ARG A 151 20.93 39.26 19.95
C ARG A 151 22.03 40.14 20.59
N GLY A 152 22.20 41.37 20.13
CA GLY A 152 23.21 42.33 20.58
C GLY A 152 24.52 42.21 19.82
N ASP A 153 25.15 41.03 19.87
CA ASP A 153 26.46 40.78 19.22
C ASP A 153 26.33 40.04 17.87
N SER A 154 25.15 39.48 17.57
CA SER A 154 24.88 38.75 16.32
C SER A 154 23.40 38.77 15.97
N TYR A 155 23.07 38.41 14.74
CA TYR A 155 21.70 38.28 14.26
C TYR A 155 21.32 36.83 13.99
N VAL A 156 20.08 36.49 14.30
CA VAL A 156 19.46 35.23 13.87
C VAL A 156 18.66 35.50 12.62
N LEU A 157 19.06 34.91 11.49
CA LEU A 157 18.35 35.07 10.22
C LEU A 157 17.20 34.06 10.13
N LEU A 158 16.03 34.57 9.78
CA LEU A 158 14.80 33.80 9.62
C LEU A 158 14.25 33.92 8.20
N SER A 159 13.78 32.80 7.66
CA SER A 159 12.94 32.77 6.46
C SER A 159 11.53 33.30 6.75
N HIS A 160 10.76 33.59 5.69
CA HIS A 160 9.35 33.96 5.78
C HIS A 160 8.48 32.99 6.60
N ASN A 161 8.85 31.70 6.63
CA ASN A 161 8.18 30.66 7.41
C ASN A 161 8.74 30.51 8.84
N CYS A 162 9.47 31.51 9.34
CA CYS A 162 10.14 31.51 10.65
C CYS A 162 11.15 30.37 10.86
N LYS A 163 11.64 29.77 9.77
CA LYS A 163 12.74 28.79 9.82
C LYS A 163 14.06 29.53 10.06
N VAL A 164 14.87 29.04 11.00
CA VAL A 164 16.22 29.56 11.26
C VAL A 164 17.15 29.16 10.14
N LEU A 165 17.74 30.16 9.48
CA LEU A 165 18.74 29.98 8.42
C LEU A 165 20.15 30.04 9.01
N GLU A 166 20.37 30.97 9.93
CA GLU A 166 21.65 31.21 10.58
C GLU A 166 21.42 31.77 11.99
N ASP A 167 22.24 31.36 12.97
CA ASP A 167 22.09 31.77 14.38
C ASP A 167 23.13 32.83 14.82
N SER A 168 24.14 33.08 13.99
CA SER A 168 25.25 33.99 14.29
C SER A 168 25.69 34.80 13.08
N ALA A 169 24.74 35.41 12.37
CA ALA A 169 25.05 36.29 11.25
C ALA A 169 25.64 37.61 11.77
N GLU A 170 26.79 38.03 11.23
CA GLU A 170 27.43 39.31 11.57
C GLU A 170 26.82 40.49 10.80
N ALA A 171 26.24 40.23 9.63
CA ALA A 171 25.67 41.23 8.74
C ALA A 171 24.30 40.77 8.21
N ILE A 172 23.46 41.76 7.89
CA ILE A 172 22.12 41.54 7.36
C ILE A 172 22.07 42.11 5.94
N ASP A 173 21.53 41.33 5.00
CA ASP A 173 21.33 41.76 3.60
C ASP A 173 20.24 42.83 3.46
N GLU A 174 20.34 43.64 2.39
CA GLU A 174 19.35 44.67 2.08
C GLU A 174 17.96 44.06 1.87
N GLY A 175 16.98 44.48 2.69
CA GLY A 175 15.59 44.06 2.59
C GLY A 175 15.11 43.09 3.68
N VAL A 176 15.98 42.69 4.60
CA VAL A 176 15.60 41.91 5.79
C VAL A 176 15.09 42.84 6.89
N ALA A 177 13.91 42.55 7.44
CA ALA A 177 13.34 43.30 8.56
C ALA A 177 13.97 42.88 9.89
N ILE A 178 14.15 43.83 10.83
CA ILE A 178 14.66 43.59 12.18
C ILE A 178 13.50 43.73 13.19
#